data_AF-V9KZI0-F1
#
_entry.id   AF-V9KZI0-F1
#
_cell.length_a   1.000
_cell.length_b   1.000
_cell.length_c   1.000
_cell.angle_alpha   90.00
_cell.angle_beta   90.00
_cell.angle_gamma   90.00
#
_symmetry.space_group_name_H-M   'P 1'
#
loop_
_entity.id
_entity.type
_entity.pdbx_description
1 polymer ?
#
loop_
_entity_poly.entity_id
_entity_poly.type
_entity_poly.pdbx_seq_one_letter_code
_entity_poly.pdbx_strand_id
1 'polypeptide(L)'
;VRTPLSQRQQRRRVSWRRPFPVSGGKNKIQEVSGWFSGDRIPGGGEGGSWTRPEAMAESAREPSCGCKGIRSCLTCEESGSPKLQVRKKYQLTYDRRSGLAVGGEFCGFSKWALPFPGVYLLDNFVSEEEETQLVDMMDRDEWKSSQSGRKKQDYGPKVNFKKRKLKTGCFNGLPSFSHQLVNRMLKCPVLKDFLPVEQCNLDYRPERGSSIDPHFDDWWLWGERLVSVNLLADTTLSMSRDSDNYIQLHPSGQMCNTQSPAPVTDQSERTFHFNGDNLPVHCTGDCRVERTSEAGQRLTCYSDVEVAIHVPRRSLVVLYGEARYKWKHAIHRESIKSRRICSTFRELSEEFSQGGKQEALGKQFLDIALSFQGNPV
;
A
#
# COMPACT_ATOMS: atom_id res chain seq x y z
N VAL A 1 -11.69 -67.10 22.62
CA VAL A 1 -11.19 -67.59 21.33
C VAL A 1 -11.32 -66.48 20.29
N ARG A 2 -10.17 -65.96 19.85
CA ARG A 2 -9.86 -65.20 18.61
C ARG A 2 -10.60 -63.87 18.32
N THR A 3 -9.88 -62.77 18.55
CA THR A 3 -9.73 -61.60 17.63
C THR A 3 -9.25 -62.05 16.24
N PRO A 4 -9.58 -61.32 15.15
CA PRO A 4 -8.70 -60.25 14.58
C PRO A 4 -9.52 -59.14 13.86
N LEU A 5 -9.04 -58.04 13.25
CA LEU A 5 -7.78 -57.30 13.10
C LEU A 5 -8.18 -55.92 12.52
N SER A 6 -7.37 -54.91 12.84
CA SER A 6 -7.40 -53.55 12.30
C SER A 6 -7.15 -53.48 10.78
N GLN A 7 -7.76 -52.52 10.07
CA GLN A 7 -7.15 -51.94 8.87
C GLN A 7 -7.07 -50.41 8.97
N ARG A 8 -5.83 -49.96 9.11
CA ARG A 8 -5.34 -48.59 8.89
C ARG A 8 -5.45 -48.27 7.38
N GLN A 9 -6.13 -47.18 7.02
CA GLN A 9 -5.92 -46.56 5.72
C GLN A 9 -4.66 -45.69 5.75
N GLN A 10 -3.71 -46.04 4.88
CA GLN A 10 -2.45 -45.36 4.64
C GLN A 10 -2.68 -43.97 4.04
N ARG A 11 -2.24 -42.93 4.76
CA ARG A 11 -1.94 -41.62 4.16
C ARG A 11 -0.72 -41.78 3.24
N ARG A 12 -0.92 -41.63 1.93
CA ARG A 12 0.18 -41.45 0.97
C ARG A 12 0.83 -40.08 1.22
N ARG A 13 2.07 -40.10 1.74
CA ARG A 13 2.97 -38.95 1.76
C ARG A 13 3.45 -38.68 0.34
N VAL A 14 3.05 -37.55 -0.25
CA VAL A 14 3.72 -37.00 -1.43
C VAL A 14 4.94 -36.23 -0.94
N SER A 15 6.13 -36.73 -1.25
CA SER A 15 7.40 -36.08 -0.92
C SER A 15 7.64 -34.92 -1.89
N TRP A 16 7.63 -33.70 -1.39
CA TRP A 16 8.19 -32.57 -2.14
C TRP A 16 9.72 -32.63 -2.00
N ARG A 17 10.39 -32.99 -3.12
CA ARG A 17 11.84 -32.90 -3.26
C ARG A 17 12.24 -31.42 -3.22
N ARG A 18 13.28 -31.12 -2.43
CA ARG A 18 13.95 -29.82 -2.36
C ARG A 18 14.54 -29.43 -3.71
N PRO A 19 14.46 -28.16 -4.16
CA PRO A 19 15.40 -27.63 -5.13
C PRO A 19 16.71 -27.21 -4.43
N PHE A 20 17.82 -27.57 -5.04
CA PHE A 20 19.20 -27.20 -4.70
C PHE A 20 19.48 -25.69 -4.91
N PRO A 21 20.57 -25.15 -4.33
CA PRO A 21 20.78 -23.72 -4.17
C PRO A 21 21.32 -23.07 -5.45
N VAL A 22 20.81 -21.87 -5.77
CA VAL A 22 21.40 -21.00 -6.79
C VAL A 22 22.42 -20.08 -6.12
N SER A 23 23.63 -20.15 -6.64
CA SER A 23 24.82 -19.37 -6.29
C SER A 23 24.77 -17.93 -6.83
N GLY A 24 25.28 -17.00 -6.03
CA GLY A 24 26.08 -15.86 -6.52
C GLY A 24 25.34 -14.55 -6.79
N GLY A 25 25.70 -13.50 -6.06
CA GLY A 25 25.34 -12.11 -6.38
C GLY A 25 25.26 -11.18 -5.18
N LYS A 26 26.37 -11.00 -4.45
CA LYS A 26 26.47 -9.97 -3.39
C LYS A 26 26.54 -8.59 -4.07
N ASN A 27 25.50 -7.78 -3.94
CA ASN A 27 25.65 -6.32 -4.01
C ASN A 27 25.36 -5.72 -2.63
N LYS A 28 26.45 -5.39 -1.95
CA LYS A 28 26.52 -4.62 -0.71
C LYS A 28 26.16 -3.17 -1.06
N ILE A 29 25.09 -2.64 -0.48
CA ILE A 29 24.99 -1.20 -0.23
C ILE A 29 24.99 -1.05 1.29
N GLN A 30 26.12 -0.61 1.82
CA GLN A 30 26.26 -0.17 3.20
C GLN A 30 25.54 1.17 3.32
N GLU A 31 24.53 1.26 4.17
CA GLU A 31 24.20 2.51 4.83
C GLU A 31 24.24 2.31 6.35
N VAL A 32 25.07 3.14 6.94
CA VAL A 32 25.44 3.17 8.34
C VAL A 32 24.47 4.12 9.03
N SER A 33 23.72 3.65 10.02
CA SER A 33 23.10 4.56 10.99
C SER A 33 23.20 3.94 12.37
N GLY A 34 24.14 4.51 13.13
CA GLY A 34 24.53 4.11 14.47
C GLY A 34 23.40 4.24 15.48
N TRP A 35 23.51 3.39 16.50
CA TRP A 35 22.66 3.33 17.67
C TRP A 35 23.16 4.32 18.74
N PHE A 36 22.24 4.85 19.55
CA PHE A 36 22.55 5.21 20.93
C PHE A 36 21.56 4.49 21.86
N SER A 37 22.10 3.65 22.73
CA SER A 37 21.46 3.18 23.95
C SER A 37 22.60 3.03 24.95
N GLY A 38 22.56 3.84 25.99
CA GLY A 38 23.57 3.88 27.04
C GLY A 38 23.36 2.77 28.06
N ASP A 39 24.45 2.40 28.72
CA ASP A 39 24.45 1.73 30.02
C ASP A 39 25.68 2.21 30.84
N ARG A 40 25.48 2.26 32.17
CA ARG A 40 26.44 2.60 33.26
C ARG A 40 27.64 1.61 33.27
N ILE A 41 28.79 1.79 33.94
CA ILE A 41 29.11 2.03 35.38
C ILE A 41 30.63 2.46 35.50
N PRO A 42 31.33 2.45 36.68
CA PRO A 42 31.67 3.55 37.62
C PRO A 42 33.15 4.03 37.65
N GLY A 43 33.40 5.15 38.36
CA GLY A 43 34.50 5.25 39.34
C GLY A 43 35.72 6.15 39.03
N GLY A 44 35.85 7.25 39.80
CA GLY A 44 37.10 7.72 40.42
C GLY A 44 38.08 8.62 39.63
N GLY A 45 38.45 9.76 40.25
CA GLY A 45 39.79 10.36 40.07
C GLY A 45 39.89 11.79 39.51
N GLU A 46 39.87 12.76 40.42
CA GLU A 46 40.67 14.01 40.51
C GLU A 46 40.97 14.92 39.29
N GLY A 47 40.62 16.20 39.46
CA GLY A 47 41.58 17.32 39.32
C GLY A 47 41.83 17.91 37.93
N GLY A 48 41.20 19.04 37.62
CA GLY A 48 41.63 19.87 36.47
C GLY A 48 40.65 20.97 36.08
N SER A 49 40.81 22.15 36.71
CA SER A 49 40.14 23.39 36.32
C SER A 49 40.64 23.89 34.97
N TRP A 50 39.76 23.93 33.97
CA TRP A 50 39.92 24.74 32.76
C TRP A 50 38.57 25.35 32.38
N THR A 51 38.42 26.65 32.62
CA THR A 51 37.29 27.46 32.16
C THR A 51 37.32 27.55 30.64
N ARG A 52 36.21 27.20 29.99
CA ARG A 52 36.02 27.28 28.53
C ARG A 52 34.91 28.30 28.25
N PRO A 53 35.02 29.14 27.20
CA PRO A 53 34.13 30.29 27.02
C PRO A 53 32.71 29.87 26.69
N GLU A 54 31.73 30.63 27.17
CA GLU A 54 30.32 30.55 26.78
C GLU A 54 30.18 30.80 25.27
N ALA A 55 30.15 29.72 24.50
CA ALA A 55 29.62 29.73 23.15
C ALA A 55 28.12 29.44 23.25
N MET A 56 27.31 30.38 22.77
CA MET A 56 25.87 30.29 22.69
C MET A 56 25.44 28.92 22.17
N ALA A 57 24.66 28.21 22.97
CA ALA A 57 23.98 27.00 22.55
C ALA A 57 23.01 27.37 21.41
N GLU A 58 23.44 27.15 20.18
CA GLU A 58 22.56 27.08 19.04
C GLU A 58 21.62 25.91 19.33
N SER A 59 20.38 26.24 19.74
CA SER A 59 19.37 25.22 20.00
C SER A 59 19.23 24.42 18.70
N ALA A 60 19.68 23.17 18.71
CA ALA A 60 19.41 22.23 17.64
C ALA A 60 17.88 22.14 17.55
N ARG A 61 17.27 22.90 16.63
CA ARG A 61 15.85 22.84 16.35
C ARG A 61 15.58 21.39 15.99
N GLU A 62 14.70 20.73 16.73
CA GLU A 62 14.21 19.43 16.33
C GLU A 62 13.80 19.51 14.85
N PRO A 63 14.17 18.51 14.01
CA PRO A 63 13.87 18.60 12.60
C PRO A 63 12.34 18.67 12.45
N SER A 64 11.85 19.82 12.00
CA SER A 64 10.43 20.16 11.90
C SER A 64 9.64 19.32 10.87
N CYS A 65 10.25 18.26 10.34
CA CYS A 65 9.73 17.46 9.24
C CYS A 65 9.96 15.96 9.47
N GLY A 66 8.99 15.14 9.08
CA GLY A 66 9.05 13.68 9.16
C GLY A 66 9.78 12.99 7.99
N CYS A 67 10.33 13.75 7.04
CA CYS A 67 11.08 13.25 5.89
C CYS A 67 12.33 12.46 6.29
N LYS A 68 12.64 11.37 5.56
CA LYS A 68 13.78 10.47 5.85
C LYS A 68 14.32 9.86 4.55
N GLY A 69 15.65 9.78 4.43
CA GLY A 69 16.32 9.19 3.26
C GLY A 69 15.92 9.90 1.96
N ILE A 70 15.55 9.13 0.93
CA ILE A 70 15.08 9.66 -0.36
C ILE A 70 13.72 10.36 -0.30
N ARG A 71 13.00 10.28 0.83
CA ARG A 71 11.64 10.81 0.97
C ARG A 71 11.68 12.26 1.42
N SER A 72 11.54 13.18 0.48
CA SER A 72 11.59 14.63 0.70
C SER A 72 10.21 15.30 0.55
N CYS A 73 10.07 16.47 1.16
CA CYS A 73 8.96 17.41 0.94
C CYS A 73 9.54 18.70 0.32
N LEU A 74 8.71 19.61 -0.20
CA LEU A 74 9.20 20.82 -0.86
C LEU A 74 10.12 21.66 0.06
N THR A 75 9.74 21.81 1.33
CA THR A 75 10.56 22.54 2.32
C THR A 75 11.92 21.88 2.57
N CYS A 76 12.02 20.54 2.52
CA CYS A 76 13.31 19.85 2.66
C CYS A 76 14.16 19.97 1.39
N GLU A 77 13.54 20.10 0.22
CA GLU A 77 14.24 20.22 -1.07
C GLU A 77 14.89 21.58 -1.25
N GLU A 78 14.23 22.64 -0.78
CA GLU A 78 14.79 24.00 -0.71
C GLU A 78 16.09 24.06 0.12
N SER A 79 16.31 23.08 1.00
CA SER A 79 17.51 22.95 1.83
C SER A 79 18.64 22.12 1.18
N GLY A 80 18.52 21.75 -0.11
CA GLY A 80 19.63 21.15 -0.88
C GLY A 80 19.50 19.66 -1.21
N SER A 81 18.32 19.20 -1.63
CA SER A 81 18.17 17.81 -2.13
C SER A 81 18.38 17.72 -3.65
N PRO A 82 19.15 16.76 -4.18
CA PRO A 82 19.24 16.55 -5.62
C PRO A 82 17.90 16.04 -6.18
N LYS A 83 17.44 16.62 -7.29
CA LYS A 83 16.25 16.16 -8.03
C LYS A 83 16.58 14.85 -8.74
N LEU A 84 15.91 13.76 -8.37
CA LEU A 84 16.02 12.48 -9.07
C LEU A 84 15.35 12.60 -10.45
N GLN A 85 16.03 12.18 -11.52
CA GLN A 85 15.40 12.12 -12.84
C GLN A 85 14.34 11.02 -12.86
N VAL A 86 13.08 11.42 -12.99
CA VAL A 86 11.95 10.49 -13.12
C VAL A 86 11.85 10.08 -14.59
N ARG A 87 11.97 8.78 -14.87
CA ARG A 87 11.65 8.23 -16.19
C ARG A 87 10.16 8.45 -16.47
N LYS A 88 9.83 9.01 -17.63
CA LYS A 88 8.44 9.15 -18.08
C LYS A 88 7.86 7.76 -18.34
N LYS A 89 6.77 7.42 -17.64
CA LYS A 89 5.98 6.20 -17.86
C LYS A 89 4.81 6.49 -18.79
N TYR A 90 4.34 5.47 -19.50
CA TYR A 90 3.07 5.47 -20.20
C TYR A 90 1.93 5.46 -19.19
N GLN A 91 1.12 6.51 -19.23
CA GLN A 91 -0.01 6.66 -18.32
C GLN A 91 -1.28 6.09 -18.96
N LEU A 92 -1.90 5.16 -18.25
CA LEU A 92 -3.21 4.61 -18.55
C LEU A 92 -4.18 5.07 -17.46
N THR A 93 -5.44 5.29 -17.79
CA THR A 93 -6.49 5.67 -16.84
C THR A 93 -7.39 4.47 -16.58
N TYR A 94 -7.61 4.15 -15.31
CA TYR A 94 -8.56 3.11 -14.92
C TYR A 94 -9.99 3.55 -15.20
N ASP A 95 -10.68 2.80 -16.05
CA ASP A 95 -12.13 2.91 -16.25
C ASP A 95 -12.85 1.90 -15.36
N ARG A 96 -13.53 2.43 -14.35
CA ARG A 96 -14.32 1.65 -13.38
C ARG A 96 -15.44 0.84 -14.05
N ARG A 97 -16.02 1.32 -15.15
CA ARG A 97 -17.18 0.65 -15.78
C ARG A 97 -16.77 -0.65 -16.46
N SER A 98 -15.67 -0.62 -17.20
CA SER A 98 -15.14 -1.80 -17.88
C SER A 98 -14.18 -2.63 -17.03
N GLY A 99 -13.60 -2.04 -15.97
CA GLY A 99 -12.52 -2.67 -15.20
C GLY A 99 -11.19 -2.70 -15.95
N LEU A 100 -11.03 -1.87 -16.98
CA LEU A 100 -9.83 -1.79 -17.81
C LEU A 100 -9.00 -0.56 -17.46
N ALA A 101 -7.68 -0.62 -17.64
CA ALA A 101 -6.81 0.54 -17.71
C ALA A 101 -6.61 0.93 -19.18
N VAL A 102 -7.02 2.14 -19.57
CA VAL A 102 -7.13 2.59 -20.96
C VAL A 102 -6.15 3.72 -21.24
N GLY A 103 -5.48 3.71 -22.38
CA GLY A 103 -4.58 4.77 -22.78
C GLY A 103 -5.32 6.06 -23.08
N GLY A 104 -4.86 7.16 -22.50
CA GLY A 104 -5.44 8.49 -22.70
C GLY A 104 -5.42 8.96 -24.15
N GLU A 105 -6.35 9.85 -24.51
CA GLU A 105 -6.54 10.31 -25.89
C GLU A 105 -5.29 10.98 -26.50
N PHE A 106 -4.42 11.54 -25.65
CA PHE A 106 -3.24 12.32 -26.05
C PHE A 106 -1.91 11.57 -25.95
N CYS A 107 -1.90 10.29 -25.58
CA CYS A 107 -0.68 9.48 -25.62
C CYS A 107 -0.64 8.65 -26.91
N GLY A 108 0.55 8.23 -27.35
CA GLY A 108 0.73 7.27 -28.47
C GLY A 108 0.16 5.86 -28.18
N PHE A 109 -0.66 5.75 -27.12
CA PHE A 109 -1.38 4.58 -26.65
C PHE A 109 -2.89 4.85 -26.58
N SER A 110 -3.37 5.98 -27.13
CA SER A 110 -4.79 6.16 -27.35
C SER A 110 -5.33 4.94 -28.08
N LYS A 111 -6.43 4.37 -27.56
CA LYS A 111 -7.05 3.11 -27.99
C LYS A 111 -6.43 1.81 -27.47
N TRP A 112 -5.41 1.82 -26.61
CA TRP A 112 -4.89 0.59 -25.99
C TRP A 112 -5.45 0.41 -24.57
N ALA A 113 -5.68 -0.83 -24.15
CA ALA A 113 -6.19 -1.15 -22.83
C ALA A 113 -5.58 -2.44 -22.28
N LEU A 114 -5.65 -2.62 -20.95
CA LEU A 114 -5.47 -3.91 -20.30
C LEU A 114 -6.51 -4.15 -19.20
N PRO A 115 -6.83 -5.40 -18.88
CA PRO A 115 -7.58 -5.73 -17.66
C PRO A 115 -6.86 -5.23 -16.41
N PHE A 116 -7.58 -4.55 -15.52
CA PHE A 116 -7.03 -4.08 -14.26
C PHE A 116 -7.93 -4.49 -13.09
N PRO A 117 -7.93 -5.78 -12.71
CA PRO A 117 -8.77 -6.30 -11.65
C PRO A 117 -8.27 -5.87 -10.26
N GLY A 118 -9.14 -6.02 -9.25
CA GLY A 118 -8.77 -5.80 -7.85
C GLY A 118 -8.96 -4.37 -7.35
N VAL A 119 -9.75 -3.56 -8.05
CA VAL A 119 -10.14 -2.22 -7.62
C VAL A 119 -11.66 -2.17 -7.49
N TYR A 120 -12.14 -1.70 -6.34
CA TYR A 120 -13.53 -1.31 -6.14
C TYR A 120 -13.58 0.14 -5.70
N LEU A 121 -14.41 0.94 -6.36
CA LEU A 121 -14.62 2.35 -6.03
C LEU A 121 -16.11 2.57 -5.75
N LEU A 122 -16.44 3.41 -4.80
CA LEU A 122 -17.80 3.83 -4.47
C LEU A 122 -17.83 5.34 -4.22
N ASP A 123 -18.49 6.07 -5.11
CA ASP A 123 -18.62 7.52 -5.02
C ASP A 123 -19.65 7.90 -3.95
N ASN A 124 -19.50 9.11 -3.38
CA ASN A 124 -20.40 9.62 -2.34
C ASN A 124 -20.63 8.61 -1.21
N PHE A 125 -19.55 7.90 -0.82
CA PHE A 125 -19.57 6.98 0.30
C PHE A 125 -19.89 7.71 1.60
N VAL A 126 -19.44 8.95 1.74
CA VAL A 126 -19.87 9.89 2.79
C VAL A 126 -20.64 11.06 2.18
N SER A 127 -21.55 11.65 2.96
CA SER A 127 -22.23 12.90 2.59
C SER A 127 -21.31 14.10 2.79
N GLU A 128 -21.72 15.28 2.30
CA GLU A 128 -20.96 16.51 2.53
C GLU A 128 -20.97 16.90 4.02
N GLU A 129 -22.13 16.77 4.66
CA GLU A 129 -22.30 17.07 6.08
C GLU A 129 -21.48 16.12 6.96
N GLU A 130 -21.50 14.82 6.65
CA GLU A 130 -20.70 13.82 7.36
C GLU A 130 -19.20 14.05 7.14
N GLU A 131 -18.78 14.39 5.93
CA GLU A 131 -17.37 14.73 5.66
C GLU A 131 -16.90 15.92 6.50
N THR A 132 -17.70 16.99 6.61
CA THR A 132 -17.39 18.13 7.48
C THR A 132 -17.24 17.67 8.93
N GLN A 133 -18.17 16.87 9.45
CA GLN A 133 -18.11 16.37 10.82
C GLN A 133 -16.88 15.48 11.07
N LEU A 134 -16.56 14.59 10.12
CA LEU A 134 -15.38 13.72 10.20
C LEU A 134 -14.10 14.54 10.28
N VAL A 135 -13.95 15.52 9.39
CA VAL A 135 -12.75 16.37 9.35
C VAL A 135 -12.65 17.23 10.61
N ASP A 136 -13.76 17.80 11.09
CA ASP A 136 -13.79 18.56 12.35
C ASP A 136 -13.37 17.71 13.54
N MET A 137 -13.78 16.44 13.58
CA MET A 137 -13.36 15.50 14.63
C MET A 137 -11.88 15.15 14.51
N MET A 138 -11.36 14.89 13.30
CA MET A 138 -9.94 14.62 13.08
C MET A 138 -9.06 15.82 13.45
N ASP A 139 -9.49 17.05 13.15
CA ASP A 139 -8.73 18.27 13.40
C ASP A 139 -8.70 18.70 14.87
N ARG A 140 -9.51 18.09 15.75
CA ARG A 140 -9.42 18.28 17.20
C ARG A 140 -8.22 17.58 17.82
N ASP A 141 -7.78 16.49 17.20
CA ASP A 141 -6.62 15.72 17.66
C ASP A 141 -5.33 16.16 16.97
N GLU A 142 -4.19 15.89 17.61
CA GLU A 142 -2.89 16.28 17.07
C GLU A 142 -2.55 15.50 15.80
N TRP A 143 -2.20 16.22 14.74
CA TRP A 143 -1.63 15.67 13.53
C TRP A 143 -0.11 15.56 13.63
N LYS A 144 0.41 14.32 13.69
CA LYS A 144 1.86 14.08 13.76
C LYS A 144 2.52 14.19 12.39
N SER A 145 3.71 14.79 12.34
CA SER A 145 4.50 14.86 11.10
C SER A 145 4.81 13.48 10.54
N SER A 146 4.67 13.33 9.23
CA SER A 146 4.93 12.10 8.47
C SER A 146 5.87 12.38 7.30
N GLN A 147 6.30 11.32 6.62
CA GLN A 147 7.22 11.41 5.49
C GLN A 147 6.58 12.13 4.29
N SER A 148 7.44 12.65 3.43
CA SER A 148 7.07 13.32 2.18
C SER A 148 6.02 14.42 2.38
N GLY A 149 6.19 15.22 3.44
CA GLY A 149 5.36 16.41 3.70
C GLY A 149 3.94 16.13 4.19
N ARG A 150 3.59 14.88 4.49
CA ARG A 150 2.28 14.51 5.03
C ARG A 150 2.22 14.73 6.55
N LYS A 151 1.01 14.79 7.10
CA LYS A 151 0.78 14.50 8.52
C LYS A 151 -0.08 13.25 8.66
N LYS A 152 -0.11 12.66 9.85
CA LYS A 152 -0.86 11.44 10.12
C LYS A 152 -1.41 11.35 11.54
N GLN A 153 -2.45 10.54 11.67
CA GLN A 153 -2.96 10.00 12.93
C GLN A 153 -3.08 8.49 12.73
N ASP A 154 -2.43 7.71 13.59
CA ASP A 154 -2.48 6.25 13.54
C ASP A 154 -3.37 5.75 14.66
N TYR A 155 -4.25 4.79 14.38
CA TYR A 155 -5.09 4.09 15.33
C TYR A 155 -4.90 2.60 15.07
N GLY A 156 -4.09 1.93 15.87
CA GLY A 156 -3.78 0.53 15.63
C GLY A 156 -2.69 -0.01 16.54
N PRO A 157 -2.43 -1.32 16.49
CA PRO A 157 -1.37 -1.93 17.28
C PRO A 157 0.00 -1.36 16.91
N LYS A 158 0.91 -1.34 17.89
CA LYS A 158 2.31 -0.92 17.66
C LYS A 158 3.06 -1.99 16.88
N VAL A 159 3.47 -1.62 15.67
CA VAL A 159 4.19 -2.51 14.75
C VAL A 159 5.70 -2.31 14.83
N ASN A 160 6.45 -3.41 14.90
CA ASN A 160 7.88 -3.44 14.61
C ASN A 160 8.12 -4.18 13.29
N PHE A 161 8.21 -3.44 12.19
CA PHE A 161 8.38 -3.99 10.84
C PHE A 161 9.66 -4.82 10.68
N LYS A 162 10.79 -4.35 11.23
CA LYS A 162 12.08 -5.06 11.11
C LYS A 162 12.07 -6.43 11.78
N LYS A 163 11.40 -6.55 12.94
CA LYS A 163 11.30 -7.79 13.69
C LYS A 163 10.04 -8.59 13.37
N ARG A 164 9.13 -8.05 12.53
CA ARG A 164 7.79 -8.58 12.26
C ARG A 164 7.05 -8.94 13.56
N LYS A 165 6.95 -7.97 14.46
CA LYS A 165 6.29 -8.14 15.77
C LYS A 165 5.20 -7.10 15.97
N LEU A 166 4.08 -7.53 16.53
CA LEU A 166 3.00 -6.67 17.01
C LEU A 166 2.99 -6.59 18.53
N LYS A 167 2.61 -5.43 19.04
CA LYS A 167 2.34 -5.19 20.46
C LYS A 167 1.14 -4.27 20.59
N THR A 168 0.37 -4.42 21.66
CA THR A 168 -0.75 -3.52 21.96
C THR A 168 -0.30 -2.08 22.13
N GLY A 169 0.75 -1.83 22.92
CA GLY A 169 1.20 -0.46 23.18
C GLY A 169 0.07 0.36 23.82
N CYS A 170 -0.19 1.55 23.26
CA CYS A 170 -1.26 2.45 23.70
C CYS A 170 -2.57 2.25 22.89
N PHE A 171 -2.65 1.21 22.06
CA PHE A 171 -3.83 0.97 21.22
C PHE A 171 -5.05 0.63 22.10
N ASN A 172 -6.05 1.50 22.04
CA ASN A 172 -7.27 1.43 22.83
C ASN A 172 -8.56 1.40 21.97
N GLY A 173 -8.42 1.28 20.65
CA GLY A 173 -9.52 1.10 19.71
C GLY A 173 -9.37 1.92 18.44
N LEU A 174 -10.29 1.73 17.50
CA LEU A 174 -10.52 2.68 16.41
C LEU A 174 -11.27 3.91 16.93
N PRO A 175 -11.22 5.08 16.27
CA PRO A 175 -11.93 6.25 16.74
C PRO A 175 -13.45 6.10 16.57
N SER A 176 -14.21 6.74 17.45
CA SER A 176 -15.67 6.63 17.51
C SER A 176 -16.37 7.01 16.20
N PHE A 177 -15.84 8.03 15.51
CA PHE A 177 -16.39 8.49 14.23
C PHE A 177 -16.29 7.46 13.11
N SER A 178 -15.41 6.45 13.24
CA SER A 178 -15.27 5.40 12.24
C SER A 178 -16.30 4.29 12.36
N HIS A 179 -17.04 4.22 13.46
CA HIS A 179 -18.03 3.16 13.66
C HIS A 179 -19.09 3.17 12.55
N GLN A 180 -19.62 4.34 12.18
CA GLN A 180 -20.60 4.45 11.10
C GLN A 180 -20.00 4.12 9.73
N LEU A 181 -18.74 4.51 9.50
CA LEU A 181 -18.01 4.19 8.27
C LEU A 181 -17.84 2.67 8.11
N VAL A 182 -17.38 1.97 9.16
CA VAL A 182 -17.20 0.51 9.14
C VAL A 182 -18.54 -0.20 8.95
N ASN A 183 -19.61 0.23 9.63
CA ASN A 183 -20.95 -0.35 9.42
C ASN A 183 -21.45 -0.17 7.98
N ARG A 184 -21.09 0.94 7.32
CA ARG A 184 -21.41 1.18 5.91
C ARG A 184 -20.53 0.35 4.98
N MET A 185 -19.24 0.18 5.30
CA MET A 185 -18.32 -0.70 4.56
C MET A 185 -18.88 -2.12 4.48
N LEU A 186 -19.37 -2.68 5.59
CA LEU A 186 -19.93 -4.04 5.64
C LEU A 186 -21.15 -4.26 4.72
N LYS A 187 -21.80 -3.19 4.25
CA LYS A 187 -22.90 -3.28 3.27
C LYS A 187 -22.40 -3.43 1.84
N CYS A 188 -21.12 -3.13 1.58
CA CYS A 188 -20.50 -3.34 0.28
C CYS A 188 -20.16 -4.83 0.12
N PRO A 189 -20.58 -5.50 -0.98
CA PRO A 189 -20.33 -6.94 -1.15
C PRO A 189 -18.86 -7.37 -1.03
N VAL A 190 -17.92 -6.52 -1.48
CA VAL A 190 -16.46 -6.78 -1.41
C VAL A 190 -15.91 -6.68 0.03
N LEU A 191 -16.66 -6.07 0.96
CA LEU A 191 -16.26 -5.82 2.35
C LEU A 191 -17.22 -6.48 3.37
N LYS A 192 -18.09 -7.41 2.96
CA LYS A 192 -19.14 -8.00 3.82
C LYS A 192 -18.65 -8.63 5.13
N ASP A 193 -17.39 -9.05 5.14
CA ASP A 193 -16.67 -9.70 6.24
C ASP A 193 -15.34 -8.98 6.53
N PHE A 194 -15.27 -7.68 6.22
CA PHE A 194 -14.09 -6.86 6.50
C PHE A 194 -14.04 -6.46 7.97
N LEU A 195 -12.92 -6.76 8.63
CA LEU A 195 -12.72 -6.57 10.06
C LEU A 195 -11.47 -5.71 10.30
N PRO A 196 -11.59 -4.37 10.31
CA PRO A 196 -10.45 -3.50 10.45
C PRO A 196 -9.90 -3.53 11.88
N VAL A 197 -8.58 -3.64 11.99
CA VAL A 197 -7.83 -3.52 13.25
C VAL A 197 -7.02 -2.24 13.33
N GLU A 198 -6.89 -1.55 12.19
CA GLU A 198 -6.09 -0.36 12.06
C GLU A 198 -6.79 0.66 11.17
N GLN A 199 -6.64 1.91 11.55
CA GLN A 199 -6.99 3.08 10.76
C GLN A 199 -5.83 4.08 10.79
N CYS A 200 -5.40 4.55 9.62
CA CYS A 200 -4.46 5.64 9.46
C CYS A 200 -5.14 6.80 8.74
N ASN A 201 -5.27 7.95 9.40
CA ASN A 201 -5.65 9.19 8.72
C ASN A 201 -4.38 9.87 8.21
N LEU A 202 -4.39 10.31 6.95
CA LEU A 202 -3.28 11.00 6.30
C LEU A 202 -3.76 12.38 5.79
N ASP A 203 -3.12 13.46 6.24
CA ASP A 203 -3.34 14.84 5.77
C ASP A 203 -2.28 15.21 4.74
N TYR A 204 -2.74 15.56 3.54
CA TYR A 204 -1.93 15.99 2.41
C TYR A 204 -2.17 17.47 2.14
N ARG A 205 -1.09 18.21 1.94
CA ARG A 205 -1.08 19.65 1.69
C ARG A 205 -0.17 20.00 0.51
N PRO A 206 -0.69 20.71 -0.51
CA PRO A 206 0.11 21.05 -1.69
C PRO A 206 1.30 21.93 -1.35
N GLU A 207 1.19 22.80 -0.34
CA GLU A 207 2.26 23.72 0.09
C GLU A 207 3.48 22.98 0.64
N ARG A 208 3.30 21.72 1.09
CA ARG A 208 4.39 20.84 1.53
C ARG A 208 4.91 19.94 0.41
N GLY A 209 4.24 19.92 -0.75
CA GLY A 209 4.40 18.88 -1.76
C GLY A 209 4.12 17.51 -1.17
N SER A 210 3.03 17.40 -0.40
CA SER A 210 2.62 16.11 0.13
C SER A 210 2.41 15.11 -0.99
N SER A 211 3.00 13.94 -0.86
CA SER A 211 2.95 12.83 -1.82
C SER A 211 3.13 11.54 -1.05
N ILE A 212 3.02 10.36 -1.66
CA ILE A 212 3.52 9.10 -1.11
C ILE A 212 4.15 8.27 -2.23
N ASP A 213 5.37 7.79 -1.99
CA ASP A 213 6.14 7.06 -2.99
C ASP A 213 5.49 5.70 -3.33
N PRO A 214 5.76 5.14 -4.51
CA PRO A 214 5.33 3.78 -4.86
C PRO A 214 5.76 2.74 -3.83
N HIS A 215 4.80 2.06 -3.23
CA HIS A 215 5.04 1.04 -2.21
C HIS A 215 3.98 -0.07 -2.20
N PHE A 216 4.29 -1.12 -1.46
CA PHE A 216 3.32 -2.12 -1.02
C PHE A 216 3.06 -1.93 0.47
N ASP A 217 1.85 -2.24 0.89
CA ASP A 217 1.56 -2.48 2.30
C ASP A 217 2.16 -3.82 2.74
N ASP A 218 2.61 -3.92 3.99
CA ASP A 218 3.25 -5.11 4.54
C ASP A 218 2.34 -6.35 4.53
N TRP A 219 2.56 -7.27 3.58
CA TRP A 219 1.74 -8.48 3.39
C TRP A 219 1.76 -9.45 4.57
N TRP A 220 2.83 -9.43 5.37
CA TRP A 220 2.89 -10.28 6.57
C TRP A 220 1.89 -9.82 7.63
N LEU A 221 1.52 -8.54 7.62
CA LEU A 221 0.70 -7.93 8.65
C LEU A 221 -0.73 -7.65 8.18
N TRP A 222 -0.87 -7.03 7.02
CA TRP A 222 -2.16 -6.55 6.52
C TRP A 222 -2.77 -7.58 5.56
N GLY A 223 -4.08 -7.83 5.70
CA GLY A 223 -4.82 -8.90 5.01
C GLY A 223 -5.10 -8.65 3.54
N GLU A 224 -6.25 -9.05 3.02
CA GLU A 224 -6.56 -8.99 1.58
C GLU A 224 -6.91 -7.56 1.14
N ARG A 225 -7.76 -6.89 1.91
CA ARG A 225 -8.39 -5.63 1.49
C ARG A 225 -7.70 -4.42 2.12
N LEU A 226 -7.25 -3.47 1.29
CA LEU A 226 -6.89 -2.11 1.73
C LEU A 226 -8.06 -1.20 1.41
N VAL A 227 -8.70 -0.63 2.43
CA VAL A 227 -9.84 0.26 2.24
C VAL A 227 -9.40 1.68 2.52
N SER A 228 -9.80 2.65 1.71
CA SER A 228 -9.50 4.06 1.93
C SER A 228 -10.71 4.94 1.64
N VAL A 229 -11.04 5.83 2.57
CA VAL A 229 -12.07 6.86 2.39
C VAL A 229 -11.36 8.18 2.05
N ASN A 230 -11.71 8.76 0.90
CA ASN A 230 -11.12 9.98 0.37
C ASN A 230 -11.96 11.21 0.73
N LEU A 231 -11.35 12.24 1.33
CA LEU A 231 -12.04 13.41 1.86
C LEU A 231 -11.38 14.72 1.37
N LEU A 232 -12.17 15.80 1.39
CA LEU A 232 -11.86 17.19 1.06
C LEU A 232 -11.54 17.50 -0.41
N ALA A 233 -10.83 16.61 -1.10
CA ALA A 233 -10.44 16.82 -2.49
C ALA A 233 -10.30 15.52 -3.28
N ASP A 234 -10.53 15.63 -4.58
CA ASP A 234 -10.23 14.57 -5.54
C ASP A 234 -8.72 14.32 -5.62
N THR A 235 -8.33 13.11 -6.03
CA THR A 235 -6.94 12.79 -6.33
C THR A 235 -6.80 11.71 -7.40
N THR A 236 -5.56 11.33 -7.67
CA THR A 236 -5.20 10.20 -8.52
C THR A 236 -4.27 9.27 -7.76
N LEU A 237 -4.72 8.02 -7.58
CA LEU A 237 -3.91 6.92 -7.07
C LEU A 237 -3.15 6.30 -8.24
N SER A 238 -1.82 6.40 -8.22
CA SER A 238 -0.94 5.80 -9.22
C SER A 238 -0.63 4.36 -8.84
N MET A 239 -0.73 3.45 -9.81
CA MET A 239 -0.41 2.04 -9.69
C MET A 239 0.73 1.71 -10.65
N SER A 240 1.83 1.15 -10.15
CA SER A 240 3.01 0.83 -10.96
C SER A 240 3.67 -0.50 -10.58
N ARG A 241 4.50 -1.04 -11.48
CA ARG A 241 5.23 -2.30 -11.27
C ARG A 241 6.68 -2.15 -11.69
N ASP A 242 7.60 -2.43 -10.78
CA ASP A 242 9.02 -2.42 -11.08
C ASP A 242 9.44 -3.80 -11.58
N SER A 243 9.06 -4.12 -12.81
CA SER A 243 9.37 -5.39 -13.47
C SER A 243 9.68 -5.15 -14.94
N ASP A 244 10.75 -5.75 -15.44
CA ASP A 244 11.10 -5.73 -16.86
C ASP A 244 10.39 -6.84 -17.65
N ASN A 245 9.50 -7.60 -16.98
CA ASN A 245 8.59 -8.49 -17.67
C ASN A 245 7.61 -7.68 -18.52
N TYR A 246 7.10 -8.35 -19.55
CA TYR A 246 6.19 -7.73 -20.48
C TYR A 246 4.74 -7.74 -20.01
N ILE A 247 4.02 -6.68 -20.37
CA ILE A 247 2.58 -6.53 -20.27
C ILE A 247 2.01 -6.38 -21.67
N GLN A 248 0.91 -7.08 -21.92
CA GLN A 248 0.20 -7.07 -23.19
C GLN A 248 -0.92 -6.04 -23.14
N LEU A 249 -0.92 -5.16 -24.12
CA LEU A 249 -1.99 -4.19 -24.36
C LEU A 249 -2.82 -4.65 -25.54
N HIS A 250 -4.13 -4.44 -25.44
CA HIS A 250 -5.12 -4.80 -26.46
C HIS A 250 -5.81 -3.55 -27.01
N PRO A 251 -6.34 -3.57 -28.24
CA PRO A 251 -7.20 -2.51 -28.72
C PRO A 251 -8.48 -2.41 -27.85
N SER A 252 -8.71 -1.24 -27.29
CA SER A 252 -9.86 -0.88 -26.44
C SER A 252 -11.22 -1.28 -27.03
N GLY A 253 -11.42 -1.08 -28.33
CA GLY A 253 -12.67 -1.44 -29.02
C GLY A 253 -12.91 -2.94 -29.23
N GLN A 254 -11.94 -3.80 -28.92
CA GLN A 254 -12.05 -5.25 -29.09
C GLN A 254 -12.36 -5.96 -27.77
N MET A 255 -12.19 -5.27 -26.63
CA MET A 255 -12.42 -5.82 -25.28
C MET A 255 -13.84 -5.60 -24.74
N CYS A 256 -14.69 -4.84 -25.44
CA CYS A 256 -16.06 -4.53 -25.00
C CYS A 256 -17.06 -5.70 -25.17
N ASN A 257 -16.65 -6.85 -25.73
CA ASN A 257 -17.51 -8.01 -25.98
C ASN A 257 -17.32 -9.19 -25.01
N THR A 258 -16.43 -9.10 -24.03
CA THR A 258 -16.40 -10.07 -22.93
C THR A 258 -17.39 -9.64 -21.87
N GLN A 259 -18.49 -10.39 -21.77
CA GLN A 259 -19.55 -10.23 -20.76
C GLN A 259 -18.95 -9.88 -19.39
N SER A 260 -19.51 -8.84 -18.76
CA SER A 260 -19.24 -8.51 -17.36
C SER A 260 -19.28 -9.80 -16.53
N PRO A 261 -18.23 -10.12 -15.75
CA PRO A 261 -18.34 -11.24 -14.83
C PRO A 261 -19.48 -10.91 -13.86
N ALA A 262 -20.53 -11.73 -13.88
CA ALA A 262 -21.55 -11.70 -12.84
C ALA A 262 -20.88 -11.76 -11.46
N PRO A 263 -21.45 -11.16 -10.41
CA PRO A 263 -20.91 -11.30 -9.07
C PRO A 263 -20.77 -12.78 -8.76
N VAL A 264 -19.54 -13.21 -8.48
CA VAL A 264 -19.20 -14.61 -8.23
C VAL A 264 -19.91 -15.04 -6.94
N THR A 265 -21.10 -15.62 -7.11
CA THR A 265 -21.70 -16.51 -6.12
C THR A 265 -21.27 -17.91 -6.47
N ASP A 266 -20.57 -18.53 -5.53
CA ASP A 266 -20.28 -19.95 -5.43
C ASP A 266 -18.96 -20.47 -6.02
N GLN A 267 -18.37 -21.38 -5.24
CA GLN A 267 -17.03 -21.92 -5.32
C GLN A 267 -16.87 -22.83 -6.53
N SER A 268 -16.24 -22.32 -7.59
CA SER A 268 -15.49 -23.17 -8.51
C SER A 268 -14.33 -22.38 -9.09
N GLU A 269 -13.11 -22.85 -8.85
CA GLU A 269 -11.90 -22.33 -9.48
C GLU A 269 -12.06 -22.41 -11.00
N ARG A 270 -12.33 -21.28 -11.67
CA ARG A 270 -12.10 -21.17 -13.11
C ARG A 270 -10.69 -20.65 -13.32
N THR A 271 -9.76 -21.59 -13.40
CA THR A 271 -8.39 -21.36 -13.86
C THR A 271 -8.46 -20.96 -15.34
N PHE A 272 -8.29 -19.68 -15.66
CA PHE A 272 -8.03 -19.25 -17.03
C PHE A 272 -6.59 -19.63 -17.39
N HIS A 273 -6.43 -20.79 -18.01
CA HIS A 273 -5.17 -21.19 -18.64
C HIS A 273 -4.99 -20.38 -19.93
N PHE A 274 -4.21 -19.31 -19.89
CA PHE A 274 -3.61 -18.75 -21.09
C PHE A 274 -2.33 -19.54 -21.37
N ASN A 275 -2.37 -20.41 -22.39
CA ASN A 275 -1.19 -21.09 -22.88
C ASN A 275 -0.16 -20.04 -23.31
N GLY A 276 1.02 -20.13 -22.69
CA GLY A 276 2.15 -19.29 -23.02
C GLY A 276 2.90 -19.84 -24.23
N ASP A 277 3.24 -18.93 -25.14
CA ASP A 277 4.35 -19.13 -26.06
C ASP A 277 5.53 -18.30 -25.53
N ASN A 278 6.49 -19.01 -24.93
CA ASN A 278 7.79 -18.46 -24.55
C ASN A 278 8.60 -18.22 -25.83
N LEU A 279 8.76 -16.96 -26.26
CA LEU A 279 9.90 -16.56 -27.08
C LEU A 279 10.75 -15.51 -26.34
N PRO A 280 12.06 -15.72 -26.20
CA PRO A 280 12.95 -14.74 -25.60
C PRO A 280 13.27 -13.63 -26.61
N VAL A 281 12.72 -12.44 -26.42
CA VAL A 281 13.12 -11.25 -27.19
C VAL A 281 14.11 -10.44 -26.35
N HIS A 282 15.38 -10.46 -26.76
CA HIS A 282 16.44 -9.63 -26.19
C HIS A 282 16.27 -8.18 -26.63
N CYS A 283 16.12 -7.26 -25.68
CA CYS A 283 16.13 -5.82 -25.94
C CYS A 283 17.57 -5.28 -25.94
N THR A 284 18.09 -4.93 -27.11
CA THR A 284 19.21 -3.99 -27.23
C THR A 284 18.66 -2.61 -27.56
N GLY A 285 19.22 -1.60 -26.90
CA GLY A 285 18.71 -0.23 -26.86
C GLY A 285 18.60 0.43 -28.23
N ASP A 286 17.37 0.46 -28.74
CA ASP A 286 16.71 1.61 -29.37
C ASP A 286 15.25 1.19 -29.55
N CYS A 287 14.34 1.76 -28.77
CA CYS A 287 12.97 1.27 -28.63
C CYS A 287 12.08 1.62 -29.84
N ARG A 288 12.37 1.01 -30.98
CA ARG A 288 11.41 0.79 -32.07
C ARG A 288 10.85 -0.61 -31.93
N VAL A 289 9.77 -0.75 -31.15
CA VAL A 289 9.03 -2.01 -31.05
C VAL A 289 8.14 -2.14 -32.28
N GLU A 290 8.50 -3.07 -33.17
CA GLU A 290 7.74 -3.41 -34.36
C GLU A 290 6.39 -4.03 -34.00
N ARG A 291 5.36 -3.78 -34.82
CA ARG A 291 4.05 -4.44 -34.75
C ARG A 291 4.27 -5.95 -34.86
N THR A 292 4.04 -6.69 -33.80
CA THR A 292 4.04 -8.15 -33.86
C THR A 292 2.61 -8.70 -33.87
N SER A 293 2.33 -9.47 -34.92
CA SER A 293 1.14 -10.26 -35.21
C SER A 293 -0.09 -9.54 -35.80
N GLU A 294 -0.74 -10.29 -36.70
CA GLU A 294 -2.02 -10.02 -37.36
C GLU A 294 -3.19 -9.79 -36.38
N ALA A 295 -2.96 -9.93 -35.05
CA ALA A 295 -3.95 -9.74 -34.00
C ALA A 295 -3.96 -8.33 -33.35
N GLY A 296 -3.11 -7.40 -33.81
CA GLY A 296 -3.17 -6.00 -33.38
C GLY A 296 -2.85 -5.75 -31.90
N GLN A 297 -1.94 -6.54 -31.30
CA GLN A 297 -1.53 -6.43 -29.90
C GLN A 297 -0.24 -5.61 -29.74
N ARG A 298 -0.02 -5.01 -28.56
CA ARG A 298 1.22 -4.27 -28.25
C ARG A 298 1.83 -4.75 -26.96
N LEU A 299 3.11 -5.08 -27.00
CA LEU A 299 3.89 -5.50 -25.85
C LEU A 299 4.71 -4.32 -25.31
N THR A 300 4.73 -4.13 -23.99
CA THR A 300 5.56 -3.12 -23.31
C THR A 300 6.04 -3.65 -21.95
N CYS A 301 7.02 -3.03 -21.32
CA CYS A 301 7.48 -3.47 -20.00
C CYS A 301 6.54 -2.96 -18.90
N TYR A 302 6.35 -3.74 -17.84
CA TYR A 302 5.62 -3.28 -16.66
C TYR A 302 6.23 -2.01 -16.06
N SER A 303 7.56 -1.88 -16.08
CA SER A 303 8.31 -0.72 -15.59
C SER A 303 8.02 0.57 -16.35
N ASP A 304 7.53 0.47 -17.59
CA ASP A 304 7.17 1.59 -18.44
C ASP A 304 5.71 2.01 -18.30
N VAL A 305 4.87 1.28 -17.55
CA VAL A 305 3.44 1.56 -17.43
C VAL A 305 3.07 2.05 -16.03
N GLU A 306 2.19 3.05 -15.98
CA GLU A 306 1.53 3.52 -14.79
C GLU A 306 0.02 3.59 -15.02
N VAL A 307 -0.76 2.99 -14.11
CA VAL A 307 -2.22 3.06 -14.15
C VAL A 307 -2.69 4.09 -13.12
N ALA A 308 -3.35 5.14 -13.60
CA ALA A 308 -3.95 6.21 -12.82
C ALA A 308 -5.41 5.87 -12.49
N ILE A 309 -5.71 5.70 -11.21
CA ILE A 309 -7.08 5.54 -10.70
C ILE A 309 -7.54 6.90 -10.17
N HIS A 310 -8.56 7.49 -10.79
CA HIS A 310 -9.18 8.70 -10.26
C HIS A 310 -10.00 8.36 -9.00
N VAL A 311 -9.76 9.09 -7.92
CA VAL A 311 -10.42 8.89 -6.62
C VAL A 311 -11.14 10.19 -6.25
N PRO A 312 -12.46 10.28 -6.49
CA PRO A 312 -13.24 11.48 -6.18
C PRO A 312 -13.29 11.76 -4.67
N ARG A 313 -13.52 13.01 -4.30
CA ARG A 313 -13.87 13.45 -2.94
C ARG A 313 -15.08 12.65 -2.45
N ARG A 314 -15.11 12.34 -1.15
CA ARG A 314 -16.13 11.54 -0.46
C ARG A 314 -16.26 10.10 -0.95
N SER A 315 -15.33 9.59 -1.73
CA SER A 315 -15.40 8.21 -2.23
C SER A 315 -14.72 7.22 -1.28
N LEU A 316 -15.08 5.95 -1.42
CA LEU A 316 -14.37 4.81 -0.85
C LEU A 316 -13.68 4.04 -1.99
N VAL A 317 -12.39 3.72 -1.81
CA VAL A 317 -11.63 2.85 -2.69
C VAL A 317 -11.15 1.61 -1.93
N VAL A 318 -11.22 0.45 -2.57
CA VAL A 318 -10.69 -0.82 -2.06
C VAL A 318 -9.71 -1.38 -3.06
N LEU A 319 -8.49 -1.65 -2.60
CA LEU A 319 -7.51 -2.45 -3.34
C LEU A 319 -7.49 -3.88 -2.78
N TYR A 320 -7.61 -4.87 -3.66
CA TYR A 320 -7.56 -6.29 -3.36
C TYR A 320 -6.96 -7.05 -4.57
N GLY A 321 -6.68 -8.34 -4.39
CA GLY A 321 -6.16 -9.21 -5.44
C GLY A 321 -4.91 -8.66 -6.11
N GLU A 322 -4.92 -8.59 -7.45
CA GLU A 322 -3.73 -8.15 -8.19
C GLU A 322 -3.34 -6.71 -7.86
N ALA A 323 -4.30 -5.78 -7.75
CA ALA A 323 -4.01 -4.39 -7.41
C ALA A 323 -3.30 -4.25 -6.04
N ARG A 324 -3.63 -5.13 -5.09
CA ARG A 324 -3.01 -5.20 -3.75
C ARG A 324 -1.59 -5.78 -3.77
N TYR A 325 -1.40 -6.90 -4.47
CA TYR A 325 -0.18 -7.72 -4.32
C TYR A 325 0.80 -7.61 -5.49
N LYS A 326 0.35 -7.20 -6.67
CA LYS A 326 1.20 -7.10 -7.86
C LYS A 326 1.59 -5.66 -8.16
N TRP A 327 0.78 -4.68 -7.78
CA TRP A 327 0.99 -3.27 -8.10
C TRP A 327 1.35 -2.45 -6.86
N LYS A 328 2.41 -1.65 -6.97
CA LYS A 328 2.74 -0.62 -5.99
C LYS A 328 1.79 0.55 -6.16
N HIS A 329 1.31 1.11 -5.06
CA HIS A 329 0.45 2.28 -5.09
C HIS A 329 1.20 3.54 -4.60
N ALA A 330 0.83 4.70 -5.15
CA ALA A 330 1.46 5.99 -4.90
C ALA A 330 0.46 7.14 -5.03
N ILE A 331 0.80 8.29 -4.44
CA ILE A 331 0.14 9.57 -4.72
C ILE A 331 1.23 10.57 -5.10
N HIS A 332 1.20 11.04 -6.34
CA HIS A 332 2.15 12.04 -6.83
C HIS A 332 1.81 13.43 -6.29
N ARG A 333 2.81 14.31 -6.18
CA ARG A 333 2.63 15.68 -5.67
C ARG A 333 1.64 16.46 -6.54
N GLU A 334 1.73 16.24 -7.84
CA GLU A 334 0.88 16.85 -8.86
C GLU A 334 -0.57 16.41 -8.72
N SER A 335 -0.86 15.31 -8.01
CA SER A 335 -2.21 14.82 -7.73
C SER A 335 -2.82 15.42 -6.46
N ILE A 336 -2.10 16.29 -5.73
CA ILE A 336 -2.59 17.04 -4.57
C ILE A 336 -2.75 18.50 -4.97
N LYS A 337 -3.98 18.93 -5.25
CA LYS A 337 -4.29 20.31 -5.70
C LYS A 337 -4.76 21.22 -4.57
N SER A 338 -5.29 20.63 -3.50
CA SER A 338 -5.77 21.30 -2.29
C SER A 338 -5.57 20.35 -1.11
N ARG A 339 -5.94 20.79 0.11
CA ARG A 339 -5.91 19.91 1.28
C ARG A 339 -6.75 18.67 1.01
N ARG A 340 -6.17 17.50 1.24
CA ARG A 340 -6.82 16.20 1.06
C ARG A 340 -6.58 15.36 2.30
N ILE A 341 -7.62 14.73 2.82
CA ILE A 341 -7.50 13.73 3.87
C ILE A 341 -7.87 12.35 3.32
N CYS A 342 -7.16 11.33 3.76
CA CYS A 342 -7.48 9.94 3.47
C CYS A 342 -7.50 9.14 4.76
N SER A 343 -8.59 8.43 5.04
CA SER A 343 -8.67 7.46 6.14
C SER A 343 -8.54 6.06 5.58
N THR A 344 -7.39 5.44 5.80
CA THR A 344 -7.09 4.08 5.33
C THR A 344 -7.34 3.07 6.45
N PHE A 345 -8.08 2.00 6.16
CA PHE A 345 -8.45 0.93 7.09
C PHE A 345 -7.83 -0.39 6.64
N ARG A 346 -7.32 -1.16 7.60
CA ARG A 346 -6.65 -2.44 7.34
C ARG A 346 -7.09 -3.53 8.30
N GLU A 347 -7.34 -4.70 7.73
CA GLU A 347 -7.54 -5.95 8.46
C GLU A 347 -6.20 -6.69 8.63
N LEU A 348 -6.12 -7.61 9.59
CA LEU A 348 -4.93 -8.44 9.75
C LEU A 348 -4.82 -9.51 8.67
N SER A 349 -3.60 -9.96 8.41
CA SER A 349 -3.31 -11.10 7.54
C SER A 349 -3.83 -12.42 8.10
N GLU A 350 -3.82 -13.46 7.26
CA GLU A 350 -4.22 -14.81 7.64
C GLU A 350 -3.45 -15.35 8.86
N GLU A 351 -2.21 -14.89 9.09
CA GLU A 351 -1.41 -15.31 10.25
C GLU A 351 -2.09 -15.00 11.58
N PHE A 352 -2.88 -13.93 11.65
CA PHE A 352 -3.58 -13.48 12.86
C PHE A 352 -5.08 -13.77 12.81
N SER A 353 -5.57 -14.33 11.71
CA SER A 353 -6.98 -14.67 11.52
C SER A 353 -7.29 -16.06 12.10
N GLN A 354 -8.55 -16.48 12.04
CA GLN A 354 -8.99 -17.81 12.52
C GLN A 354 -8.17 -18.93 11.86
N GLY A 355 -7.60 -19.84 12.67
CA GLY A 355 -6.70 -20.90 12.21
C GLY A 355 -5.24 -20.46 12.00
N GLY A 356 -4.96 -19.17 12.13
CA GLY A 356 -3.62 -18.59 12.02
C GLY A 356 -2.75 -18.85 13.25
N LYS A 357 -1.43 -18.78 13.09
CA LYS A 357 -0.47 -19.03 14.18
C LYS A 357 -0.56 -18.01 15.32
N GLN A 358 -1.06 -16.82 15.03
CA GLN A 358 -1.22 -15.69 15.95
C GLN A 358 -2.70 -15.35 16.16
N GLU A 359 -3.62 -16.28 15.92
CA GLU A 359 -5.07 -16.07 16.05
C GLU A 359 -5.47 -15.40 17.37
N ALA A 360 -4.94 -15.88 18.50
CA ALA A 360 -5.26 -15.31 19.82
C ALA A 360 -4.89 -13.83 19.93
N LEU A 361 -3.73 -13.45 19.37
CA LEU A 361 -3.28 -12.06 19.35
C LEU A 361 -4.12 -11.22 18.36
N GLY A 362 -4.48 -11.78 17.22
CA GLY A 362 -5.36 -11.12 16.25
C GLY A 362 -6.75 -10.85 16.81
N LYS A 363 -7.35 -11.83 17.49
CA LYS A 363 -8.63 -11.67 18.18
C LYS A 363 -8.57 -10.57 19.24
N GLN A 364 -7.51 -10.54 20.05
CA GLN A 364 -7.32 -9.47 21.04
C GLN A 364 -7.29 -8.08 20.38
N PHE A 365 -6.57 -7.91 19.28
CA PHE A 365 -6.54 -6.61 18.59
C PHE A 365 -7.88 -6.26 17.97
N LEU A 366 -8.61 -7.24 17.44
CA LEU A 366 -9.93 -7.01 16.88
C LEU A 366 -10.93 -6.57 17.95
N ASP A 367 -10.94 -7.23 19.12
CA ASP A 367 -11.79 -6.87 20.26
C ASP A 367 -11.52 -5.42 20.72
N ILE A 368 -10.25 -5.01 20.75
CA ILE A 368 -9.85 -3.63 21.06
C ILE A 368 -10.32 -2.68 19.95
N ALA A 369 -10.00 -2.98 18.70
CA ALA A 369 -10.30 -2.14 17.54
C ALA A 369 -11.79 -1.80 17.45
N LEU A 370 -12.64 -2.83 17.57
CA LEU A 370 -14.09 -2.71 17.42
C LEU A 370 -14.81 -2.17 18.67
N SER A 371 -14.07 -1.77 19.71
CA SER A 371 -14.64 -0.97 20.81
C SER A 371 -15.00 0.46 20.37
N PHE A 372 -14.34 0.97 19.32
CA PHE A 372 -14.48 2.34 18.81
C PHE A 372 -14.21 3.46 19.85
N GLN A 373 -13.35 3.19 20.85
CA GLN A 373 -12.99 4.13 21.92
C GLN A 373 -11.57 4.70 21.76
N GLY A 374 -11.04 4.61 20.54
CA GLY A 374 -9.65 4.90 20.21
C GLY A 374 -9.29 6.36 20.24
N ASN A 375 -8.06 6.64 20.71
CA ASN A 375 -7.36 7.91 20.50
C ASN A 375 -6.16 7.67 19.58
N PRO A 376 -5.68 8.68 18.85
CA PRO A 376 -4.52 8.51 17.97
C PRO A 376 -3.25 8.20 18.79
N VAL A 377 -2.47 7.20 18.36
CA VAL A 377 -1.28 6.69 19.07
C VAL A 377 0.04 7.28 18.61
#